data_AF-A0A1E7IDY1-F1
#
_entry.id   AF-A0A1E7IDY1-F1
#
_cell.length_a   1.000
_cell.length_b   1.000
_cell.length_c   1.000
_cell.angle_alpha   90.00
_cell.angle_beta   90.00
_cell.angle_gamma   90.00
#
_symmetry.space_group_name_H-M   'P 1'
#
loop_
_entity.id
_entity.type
_entity.pdbx_description
1 polymer ?
#
loop_
_entity_poly.entity_id
_entity_poly.type
_entity_poly.pdbx_seq_one_letter_code
_entity_poly.pdbx_strand_id
1 'polypeptide(L)'
;MNISIERIQLHLPVGFEQRADSIARLLGDELGRLSWRTDYRIDHLTVAPQTVAYHHSDARIAGQLAQTIHAQVTKGGGGCSR
;
A
#
# COMPACT_ATOMS: atom_id res chain seq x y z
N MET A 1 -2.90 14.71 -11.57
CA MET A 1 -3.36 14.17 -10.29
C MET A 1 -2.29 13.26 -9.76
N ASN A 2 -1.76 13.54 -8.58
CA ASN A 2 -0.53 12.93 -8.10
C ASN A 2 -0.66 12.48 -6.64
N ILE A 3 -0.17 11.28 -6.35
CA ILE A 3 0.01 10.77 -4.99
C ILE A 3 1.50 10.64 -4.75
N SER A 4 1.98 11.16 -3.62
CA SER A 4 3.38 11.05 -3.21
C SER A 4 3.45 10.36 -1.86
N ILE A 5 4.07 9.18 -1.83
CA ILE A 5 4.28 8.38 -0.63
C ILE A 5 5.79 8.31 -0.41
N GLU A 6 6.29 8.99 0.63
CA GLU A 6 7.73 9.10 0.87
C GLU A 6 8.35 7.78 1.37
N ARG A 7 7.62 7.03 2.19
CA ARG A 7 8.08 5.74 2.72
C ARG A 7 6.92 4.81 3.04
N ILE A 8 7.04 3.55 2.62
CA ILE A 8 6.15 2.46 3.03
C ILE A 8 6.99 1.46 3.83
N GLN A 9 6.59 1.21 5.08
CA GLN A 9 7.17 0.15 5.90
C GLN A 9 6.28 -1.10 5.78
N LEU A 10 6.75 -2.09 5.02
CA LEU A 10 6.08 -3.38 4.88
C LEU A 10 6.77 -4.39 5.80
N HIS A 11 6.03 -4.93 6.76
CA HIS A 11 6.47 -6.11 7.51
C HIS A 11 6.05 -7.35 6.74
N LEU A 12 7.01 -8.01 6.11
CA LEU A 12 6.80 -9.26 5.40
C LEU A 12 7.18 -10.46 6.28
N PRO A 13 6.53 -11.62 6.11
CA PRO A 13 6.94 -12.85 6.78
C PRO A 13 8.35 -13.30 6.34
N VAL A 14 9.02 -14.07 7.19
CA VAL A 14 10.29 -14.73 6.84
C VAL A 14 10.10 -15.59 5.58
N GLY A 15 11.04 -15.51 4.63
CA GLY A 15 10.98 -16.20 3.33
C GLY A 15 10.38 -15.36 2.19
N PHE A 16 9.92 -14.13 2.48
CA PHE A 16 9.43 -13.19 1.47
C PHE A 16 10.48 -12.13 1.07
N GLU A 17 11.70 -12.20 1.59
CA GLU A 17 12.77 -11.25 1.33
C GLU A 17 13.07 -11.14 -0.17
N GLN A 18 13.10 -12.27 -0.88
CA GLN A 18 13.31 -12.31 -2.33
C GLN A 18 12.12 -11.78 -3.14
N ARG A 19 10.93 -11.73 -2.53
CA ARG A 19 9.68 -11.29 -3.18
C ARG A 19 9.36 -9.83 -2.88
N ALA A 20 10.01 -9.25 -1.87
CA ALA A 20 9.75 -7.91 -1.38
C ALA A 20 9.83 -6.86 -2.49
N ASP A 21 10.87 -6.92 -3.32
CA ASP A 21 11.09 -5.96 -4.42
C ASP A 21 10.01 -6.08 -5.50
N SER A 22 9.64 -7.32 -5.87
CA SER A 22 8.58 -7.61 -6.83
C SER A 22 7.23 -7.08 -6.35
N ILE A 23 6.89 -7.36 -5.09
CA ILE A 23 5.67 -6.88 -4.44
C ILE A 23 5.65 -5.35 -4.37
N ALA A 24 6.76 -4.71 -3.99
CA ALA A 24 6.85 -3.25 -3.89
C ALA A 24 6.67 -2.56 -5.24
N ARG A 25 7.25 -3.12 -6.31
CA ARG A 25 7.08 -2.59 -7.67
C ARG A 25 5.63 -2.72 -8.14
N LEU A 26 5.05 -3.92 -7.99
CA LEU A 26 3.66 -4.16 -8.35
C LEU A 26 2.70 -3.30 -7.53
N LEU A 27 3.00 -3.05 -6.26
CA LEU A 27 2.22 -2.15 -5.41
C LEU A 27 2.23 -0.71 -5.98
N GLY A 28 3.38 -0.22 -6.41
CA GLY A 28 3.50 1.08 -7.08
C GLY A 28 2.65 1.16 -8.34
N ASP A 29 2.70 0.12 -9.18
CA ASP A 29 1.89 0.03 -10.40
C ASP A 29 0.39 0.02 -10.09
N GLU A 30 -0.04 -0.75 -9.08
CA GLU A 30 -1.43 -0.81 -8.65
C GLU A 30 -1.91 0.53 -8.08
N LEU A 31 -1.13 1.21 -7.25
CA LEU A 31 -1.46 2.54 -6.72
C LEU A 31 -1.60 3.59 -7.84
N GLY A 32 -0.77 3.50 -8.88
CA GLY A 32 -0.86 4.36 -10.06
C GLY A 32 -2.11 4.14 -10.91
N ARG A 33 -2.72 2.95 -10.84
CA ARG A 33 -3.99 2.63 -11.53
C ARG A 33 -5.24 3.07 -10.78
N LEU A 34 -5.13 3.32 -9.46
CA LEU A 34 -6.28 3.68 -8.64
C LEU A 34 -6.73 5.12 -8.91
N SER A 35 -8.04 5.33 -8.90
CA SER A 35 -8.61 6.67 -8.99
C SER A 35 -8.51 7.38 -7.65
N TRP A 36 -7.66 8.39 -7.59
CA TRP A 36 -7.58 9.35 -6.49
C TRP A 36 -8.63 10.43 -6.72
N ARG A 37 -9.15 11.07 -5.65
CA ARG A 37 -10.17 12.14 -5.76
C ARG A 37 -9.60 13.55 -5.64
N THR A 38 -8.46 13.68 -4.96
CA THR A 38 -7.65 14.90 -4.91
C THR A 38 -6.17 14.51 -4.85
N ASP A 39 -5.28 15.48 -4.91
CA ASP A 39 -3.87 15.27 -4.56
C ASP A 39 -3.76 15.01 -3.05
N TYR A 40 -3.05 13.94 -2.68
CA TYR A 40 -2.81 13.56 -1.29
C TYR A 40 -1.31 13.58 -1.00
N ARG A 41 -0.93 14.32 0.05
CA ARG A 41 0.41 14.23 0.64
C ARG A 41 0.28 13.45 1.95
N ILE A 42 1.01 12.34 2.05
CA ILE A 42 0.97 11.46 3.21
C ILE A 42 2.40 11.35 3.73
N ASP A 43 2.68 12.07 4.82
CA ASP A 43 4.02 12.06 5.42
C ASP A 43 4.31 10.73 6.16
N HIS A 44 3.27 10.07 6.68
CA HIS A 44 3.39 8.74 7.29
C HIS A 44 2.16 7.87 7.00
N LEU A 45 2.40 6.67 6.48
CA LEU A 45 1.35 5.67 6.24
C LEU A 45 1.76 4.35 6.91
N THR A 46 1.04 3.97 7.95
CA THR A 46 1.21 2.66 8.59
C THR A 46 0.18 1.70 8.02
N VAL A 47 0.64 0.71 7.27
CA VAL A 47 -0.23 -0.39 6.84
C VAL A 47 -0.24 -1.44 7.94
N ALA A 48 -1.42 -1.75 8.48
CA ALA A 48 -1.55 -2.81 9.48
C ALA A 48 -1.00 -4.14 8.93
N PRO A 49 -0.40 -4.99 9.78
CA PRO A 49 0.13 -6.29 9.35
C PRO A 49 -0.90 -7.06 8.53
N GLN A 50 -0.54 -7.41 7.29
CA GLN A 50 -1.40 -8.19 6.42
C GLN A 50 -1.01 -9.66 6.52
N THR A 51 -1.99 -10.53 6.73
CA THR A 51 -1.76 -11.97 6.66
C THR A 51 -1.58 -12.36 5.20
N VAL A 52 -0.35 -12.70 4.84
CA VAL A 52 0.02 -13.13 3.49
C VAL A 52 0.19 -14.64 3.49
N ALA A 53 -0.60 -15.36 2.70
CA ALA A 53 -0.44 -16.79 2.56
C ALA A 53 0.68 -17.10 1.55
N TYR A 54 1.46 -18.16 1.79
CA TYR A 54 2.60 -18.52 0.94
C TYR A 54 2.22 -18.73 -0.53
N HIS A 55 1.01 -19.22 -0.78
CA HIS A 55 0.47 -19.49 -2.12
C HIS A 55 -0.10 -18.25 -2.83
N HIS A 56 -0.17 -17.08 -2.17
CA HIS A 56 -0.55 -15.86 -2.86
C HIS A 56 0.55 -15.45 -3.84
N SER A 57 0.18 -15.05 -5.05
CA SER A 57 1.10 -14.43 -6.02
C SER A 57 1.46 -13.00 -5.60
N ASP A 58 2.62 -12.50 -6.04
CA ASP A 58 3.05 -11.12 -5.74
C ASP A 58 2.00 -10.08 -6.17
N ALA A 59 1.40 -10.29 -7.35
CA ALA A 59 0.34 -9.42 -7.88
C ALA A 59 -0.90 -9.39 -6.98
N ARG A 60 -1.29 -10.55 -6.41
CA ARG A 60 -2.42 -10.62 -5.47
C ARG A 60 -2.11 -9.83 -4.20
N ILE A 61 -0.89 -9.98 -3.68
CA ILE A 61 -0.44 -9.29 -2.46
C ILE A 61 -0.40 -7.78 -2.70
N ALA A 62 0.20 -7.34 -3.80
CA ALA A 62 0.27 -5.95 -4.20
C ALA A 62 -1.13 -5.32 -4.35
N GLY A 63 -2.06 -5.99 -5.02
CA GLY A 63 -3.43 -5.51 -5.18
C GLY A 63 -4.18 -5.35 -3.84
N GLN A 64 -4.02 -6.31 -2.93
CA GLN A 64 -4.62 -6.22 -1.59
C GLN A 64 -4.04 -5.06 -0.76
N LEU A 65 -2.73 -4.86 -0.84
CA LEU A 65 -2.07 -3.72 -0.19
C LEU A 65 -2.54 -2.39 -0.79
N ALA A 66 -2.62 -2.28 -2.11
CA ALA A 66 -3.04 -1.06 -2.80
C ALA A 66 -4.48 -0.65 -2.41
N GLN A 67 -5.40 -1.62 -2.36
CA GLN A 67 -6.78 -1.37 -1.91
C GLN A 67 -6.85 -0.93 -0.45
N THR A 68 -6.04 -1.54 0.42
CA THR A 68 -5.97 -1.17 1.84
C THR A 68 -5.47 0.26 2.02
N ILE A 69 -4.39 0.61 1.31
CA ILE A 69 -3.83 1.97 1.32
C ILE A 69 -4.87 2.97 0.80
N HIS A 70 -5.48 2.70 -0.35
CA HIS A 70 -6.49 3.59 -0.94
C HIS A 70 -7.69 3.80 -0.02
N ALA A 71 -8.19 2.73 0.60
CA ALA A 71 -9.26 2.84 1.58
C ALA A 71 -8.86 3.67 2.81
N GLN A 72 -7.63 3.53 3.32
CA GLN A 72 -7.15 4.32 4.45
C GLN A 72 -6.96 5.79 4.10
N VAL A 73 -6.38 6.09 2.94
CA VAL A 73 -6.14 7.47 2.48
C VAL A 73 -7.47 8.18 2.17
N THR A 74 -8.39 7.50 1.51
CA THR A 74 -9.70 8.08 1.17
C THR A 74 -10.62 8.24 2.37
N LYS A 75 -10.49 7.40 3.41
CA LYS A 75 -11.21 7.54 4.69
C LYS A 75 -10.54 8.54 5.63
N GLY A 76 -9.21 8.55 5.69
CA GLY A 76 -8.37 9.37 6.58
C GLY A 76 -8.18 10.82 6.11
N GLY A 77 -8.52 11.14 4.86
CA GLY A 77 -8.62 12.53 4.37
C GLY A 77 -9.69 13.37 5.09
N GLY A 78 -10.46 12.78 6.02
CA GLY A 78 -11.33 13.46 6.96
C GLY A 78 -10.86 13.30 8.41
N GLY A 79 -9.82 14.03 8.79
CA GLY A 79 -9.55 14.41 10.19
C GLY A 79 -9.08 13.31 11.15
N CYS A 80 -7.79 13.29 11.43
CA CYS A 80 -7.31 12.99 12.79
C CYS A 80 -7.02 14.33 13.49
N SER A 81 -8.05 14.89 14.13
CA SER A 81 -7.94 15.87 15.20
C SER A 81 -8.90 15.46 16.32
N ARG A 82 -8.38 14.86 17.39
CA ARG A 82 -8.95 14.98 18.72
C ARG A 82 -7.92 14.59 19.78
#